data_AF-F3M525-F1
#
_entry.id   AF-F3M525-F1
#
_cell.length_a   1.000
_cell.length_b   1.000
_cell.length_c   1.000
_cell.angle_alpha   90.00
_cell.angle_beta   90.00
_cell.angle_gamma   90.00
#
_symmetry.space_group_name_H-M   'P 1'
#
loop_
_entity.id
_entity.type
_entity.pdbx_description
1 polymer ?
#
loop_
_entity_poly.entity_id
_entity_poly.type
_entity_poly.pdbx_seq_one_letter_code
_entity_poly.pdbx_strand_id
1 'polypeptide(L)'
;MNLDSRIYVAGHRGLVGSAIVRALEQQGYRNLVTRTSQELDLRERDRVERFFSSEGIEYVFLAAAKVGGIIANRDYPADFIRDNLLIQNNIIDLSYRYGVKNCSFSDLPASTPNWLRSQ
;
A
#
# COMPACT_ATOMS: atom_id res chain seq x y z
N MET A 1 -4.94 -12.82 14.08
CA MET A 1 -5.93 -11.75 13.78
C MET A 1 -7.26 -12.22 14.30
N ASN A 2 -8.04 -11.34 14.94
CA ASN A 2 -9.41 -11.66 15.37
C ASN A 2 -10.40 -11.20 14.29
N LEU A 3 -11.60 -11.77 14.23
CA LEU A 3 -12.58 -11.41 13.19
C LEU A 3 -13.01 -9.93 13.22
N ASP A 4 -12.95 -9.32 14.40
CA ASP A 4 -13.26 -7.89 14.62
C ASP A 4 -12.06 -6.97 14.40
N SER A 5 -10.87 -7.52 14.10
CA SER A 5 -9.65 -6.74 13.93
C SER A 5 -9.79 -5.73 12.80
N ARG A 6 -9.36 -4.49 13.03
CA ARG A 6 -9.46 -3.42 12.03
C ARG A 6 -8.31 -3.52 11.03
N ILE A 7 -8.63 -3.93 9.80
CA ILE A 7 -7.65 -4.29 8.77
C ILE A 7 -7.71 -3.27 7.64
N TYR A 8 -6.60 -2.58 7.39
CA TYR A 8 -6.47 -1.67 6.25
C TYR A 8 -5.84 -2.39 5.04
N VAL A 9 -6.51 -2.33 3.89
CA VAL A 9 -5.97 -2.83 2.61
C VAL A 9 -5.69 -1.66 1.67
N ALA A 10 -4.42 -1.24 1.60
CA ALA A 10 -3.98 -0.23 0.65
C ALA A 10 -3.93 -0.83 -0.77
N GLY A 11 -4.50 -0.13 -1.75
CA GLY A 11 -4.55 -0.66 -3.13
C GLY A 11 -5.63 -1.72 -3.36
N HIS A 12 -6.70 -1.71 -2.55
CA HIS A 12 -7.79 -2.70 -2.57
C HIS A 12 -8.48 -2.95 -3.93
N ARG A 13 -8.38 -2.02 -4.89
CA ARG A 13 -8.94 -2.18 -6.25
C ARG A 13 -7.99 -2.85 -7.24
N GLY A 14 -6.71 -2.97 -6.89
CA GLY A 14 -5.71 -3.63 -7.72
C GLY A 14 -5.90 -5.14 -7.74
N LEU A 15 -5.15 -5.82 -8.62
CA LEU A 15 -5.19 -7.28 -8.75
C LEU A 15 -4.96 -7.99 -7.40
N VAL A 16 -3.86 -7.64 -6.72
CA VAL A 16 -3.50 -8.22 -5.43
C VAL A 16 -4.45 -7.76 -4.32
N GLY A 17 -4.72 -6.46 -4.22
CA GLY A 17 -5.56 -5.90 -3.17
C GLY A 17 -6.99 -6.45 -3.18
N SER A 18 -7.59 -6.61 -4.37
CA SER A 18 -8.96 -7.14 -4.49
C SER A 18 -9.03 -8.62 -4.13
N ALA A 19 -7.99 -9.40 -4.43
CA ALA A 19 -7.89 -10.79 -3.99
C ALA A 19 -7.76 -10.89 -2.47
N ILE A 20 -6.96 -10.01 -1.84
CA ILE A 20 -6.83 -9.95 -0.38
C ILE A 20 -8.18 -9.62 0.27
N VAL A 21 -8.89 -8.60 -0.21
CA VAL A 21 -10.21 -8.23 0.32
C VAL A 21 -11.17 -9.41 0.23
N ARG A 22 -11.29 -10.05 -0.95
CA ARG A 22 -12.16 -11.22 -1.14
C ARG A 22 -11.81 -12.35 -0.19
N ALA A 23 -10.52 -12.64 0.00
CA ALA A 23 -10.07 -13.70 0.89
C ALA A 23 -10.40 -13.39 2.36
N LEU A 24 -10.20 -12.14 2.81
CA LEU A 24 -10.55 -11.71 4.16
C LEU A 24 -12.08 -11.78 4.40
N GLU A 25 -12.88 -11.33 3.44
CA GLU A 25 -14.34 -11.43 3.52
C GLU A 25 -14.81 -12.89 3.58
N GLN A 26 -14.24 -13.78 2.76
CA GLN A 26 -14.53 -15.22 2.79
C GLN A 26 -14.15 -15.89 4.12
N GLN A 27 -13.12 -15.38 4.80
CA GLN A 27 -12.70 -15.83 6.13
C GLN A 27 -13.53 -15.20 7.26
N GLY A 28 -14.47 -14.29 6.95
CA GLY A 28 -15.40 -13.71 7.91
C GLY A 28 -14.93 -12.42 8.59
N TYR A 29 -13.84 -11.79 8.12
CA TYR A 29 -13.42 -10.48 8.61
C TYR A 29 -14.40 -9.40 8.15
N ARG A 30 -14.86 -8.55 9.07
CA ARG A 30 -15.91 -7.54 8.80
C ARG A 30 -15.41 -6.11 8.88
N ASN A 31 -14.31 -5.88 9.59
CA ASN A 31 -13.80 -4.54 9.89
C ASN A 31 -12.70 -4.14 8.90
N LEU A 32 -13.03 -4.21 7.61
CA LEU A 32 -12.11 -3.85 6.53
C LEU A 32 -12.17 -2.35 6.25
N VAL A 33 -11.01 -1.70 6.30
CA VAL A 33 -10.84 -0.30 5.94
C VAL A 33 -10.20 -0.25 4.56
N THR A 34 -10.79 0.49 3.65
CA THR A 34 -10.27 0.71 2.30
C THR A 34 -10.39 2.18 1.93
N ARG A 35 -9.45 2.66 1.10
CA ARG A 35 -9.50 4.00 0.51
C ARG A 35 -9.07 3.95 -0.95
N THR A 36 -9.71 4.76 -1.77
CA THR A 36 -9.30 5.03 -3.15
C THR A 36 -8.18 6.05 -3.16
N SER A 37 -7.43 6.14 -4.27
CA SER A 37 -6.38 7.14 -4.44
C SER A 37 -6.91 8.59 -4.45
N GLN A 38 -8.20 8.78 -4.72
CA GLN A 38 -8.84 10.10 -4.65
C GLN A 38 -9.19 10.49 -3.22
N GLU A 39 -9.55 9.52 -2.38
CA GLU A 39 -9.87 9.73 -0.96
C GLU A 39 -8.60 9.91 -0.12
N LEU A 40 -7.56 9.14 -0.43
CA LEU A 40 -6.29 9.14 0.29
C LEU A 40 -5.13 8.98 -0.68
N ASP A 41 -4.41 10.07 -0.95
CA ASP A 41 -3.12 10.00 -1.63
C ASP A 41 -2.05 9.54 -0.65
N LEU A 42 -1.56 8.32 -0.85
CA LEU A 42 -0.55 7.69 -0.01
C LEU A 42 0.83 8.35 -0.09
N ARG A 43 1.05 9.24 -1.07
CA ARG A 43 2.27 10.05 -1.18
C ARG A 43 2.27 11.23 -0.21
N GLU A 44 1.09 11.69 0.21
CA GLU A 44 0.91 12.85 1.09
C GLU A 44 0.93 12.42 2.56
N ARG A 45 2.12 12.48 3.16
CA ARG A 45 2.37 12.00 4.53
C ARG A 45 1.35 12.50 5.55
N ASP A 46 1.04 13.79 5.57
CA ASP A 46 0.09 14.38 6.53
C ASP A 46 -1.32 13.80 6.42
N ARG A 47 -1.77 13.43 5.20
CA ARG A 47 -3.08 12.81 4.99
C ARG A 47 -3.09 11.37 5.46
N VAL A 48 -2.01 10.63 5.20
CA VAL A 48 -1.84 9.26 5.71
C VAL A 48 -1.78 9.27 7.23
N GLU A 49 -1.07 10.22 7.84
CA GLU A 49 -0.98 10.33 9.29
C GLU A 49 -2.34 10.60 9.93
N ARG A 50 -3.11 11.57 9.39
CA ARG A 50 -4.49 11.83 9.85
C ARG A 50 -5.35 10.57 9.73
N PHE A 51 -5.25 9.85 8.62
CA PHE A 51 -5.98 8.61 8.40
C PHE A 51 -5.65 7.55 9.47
N PHE A 52 -4.37 7.27 9.72
CA PHE A 52 -3.95 6.31 10.75
C PHE A 52 -4.42 6.74 12.15
N SER A 53 -4.32 8.03 12.48
CA SER A 53 -4.75 8.56 13.77
C SER A 53 -6.26 8.40 14.03
N SER A 54 -7.08 8.47 12.98
CA SER A 54 -8.55 8.42 13.11
C SER A 54 -9.14 7.02 13.05
N GLU A 55 -8.44 6.06 12.44
CA GLU A 55 -9.03 4.77 12.07
C GLU A 55 -8.76 3.64 13.06
N GLY A 56 -7.74 3.76 13.93
CA GLY A 56 -7.40 2.69 14.89
C GLY A 56 -7.02 1.38 14.21
N ILE A 57 -6.19 1.45 13.16
CA ILE A 57 -5.80 0.30 12.33
C ILE A 57 -4.92 -0.67 13.13
N GLU A 58 -5.25 -1.95 13.09
CA GLU A 58 -4.48 -3.00 13.77
C GLU A 58 -3.58 -3.79 12.82
N TYR A 59 -3.99 -3.94 11.56
CA TYR A 59 -3.27 -4.72 10.54
C TYR A 59 -3.29 -3.98 9.21
N VAL A 60 -2.17 -4.03 8.49
CA VAL A 60 -2.03 -3.38 7.18
C VAL A 60 -1.58 -4.39 6.14
N PHE A 61 -2.29 -4.41 5.01
CA PHE A 61 -1.86 -5.03 3.76
C PHE A 61 -1.56 -3.95 2.74
N LEU A 62 -0.27 -3.72 2.48
CA LEU A 62 0.20 -2.76 1.48
C LEU A 62 0.32 -3.44 0.12
N ALA A 63 -0.74 -3.29 -0.69
CA ALA A 63 -0.77 -3.72 -2.10
C ALA A 63 -0.87 -2.52 -3.07
N ALA A 64 -0.75 -1.30 -2.56
CA ALA A 64 -0.74 -0.09 -3.37
C ALA A 64 0.66 0.13 -3.97
N ALA A 65 0.70 0.31 -5.27
CA ALA A 65 1.89 0.73 -6.00
C ALA A 65 1.47 1.58 -7.21
N LYS A 66 2.32 2.52 -7.61
CA LYS A 66 2.23 3.14 -8.92
C LYS A 66 2.69 2.11 -9.94
N VAL A 67 1.72 1.62 -10.71
CA VAL A 67 1.91 0.68 -11.81
C VAL A 67 1.52 1.35 -13.12
N GLY A 68 2.17 0.95 -14.22
CA GLY A 68 1.89 1.47 -15.54
C GLY A 68 2.35 0.50 -16.61
N GLY A 69 1.89 0.73 -17.85
CA GLY A 69 2.35 -0.05 -18.99
C GLY A 69 3.85 0.10 -19.21
N ILE A 70 4.43 -0.83 -19.99
CA ILE A 70 5.87 -0.88 -20.29
C ILE A 70 6.40 0.48 -20.77
N ILE A 71 5.62 1.19 -21.59
CA ILE A 71 5.97 2.51 -22.12
C ILE A 71 6.04 3.56 -21.00
N ALA A 72 5.02 3.64 -20.15
CA ALA A 72 4.98 4.62 -19.06
C ALA A 72 6.12 4.42 -18.04
N ASN A 73 6.46 3.16 -17.73
CA ASN A 73 7.58 2.85 -16.85
C ASN A 73 8.93 3.23 -17.47
N ARG A 74 9.09 3.06 -18.79
CA ARG A 74 10.30 3.46 -19.52
C ARG A 74 10.44 4.99 -19.62
N ASP A 75 9.35 5.69 -19.84
CA ASP A 75 9.37 7.12 -20.11
C ASP A 75 9.44 7.95 -18.81
N TYR A 76 8.98 7.40 -17.66
CA TYR A 76 8.95 8.09 -16.36
C TYR A 76 9.57 7.31 -15.18
N PRO A 77 10.74 6.65 -15.32
CA PRO A 77 11.25 5.72 -14.31
C PRO A 77 11.51 6.37 -12.95
N ALA A 78 11.93 7.64 -12.94
CA ALA A 78 12.15 8.41 -11.72
C ALA A 78 10.84 8.66 -10.93
N ASP A 79 9.73 8.90 -11.62
CA ASP A 79 8.42 9.10 -10.96
C ASP A 79 7.90 7.80 -10.35
N PHE A 80 8.12 6.66 -11.03
CA PHE A 80 7.74 5.35 -10.52
C PHE A 80 8.47 5.01 -9.23
N ILE A 81 9.81 5.14 -9.20
CA ILE A 81 10.57 4.84 -7.99
C ILE A 81 10.24 5.83 -6.87
N ARG A 82 10.16 7.14 -7.17
CA ARG A 82 9.83 8.16 -6.17
C ARG A 82 8.46 7.90 -5.54
N ASP A 83 7.43 7.73 -6.36
CA ASP A 83 6.06 7.59 -5.85
C ASP A 83 5.90 6.27 -5.06
N ASN A 84 6.51 5.17 -5.51
CA ASN A 84 6.48 3.90 -4.77
C ASN A 84 7.22 3.99 -3.43
N LEU A 85 8.39 4.64 -3.39
CA LEU A 85 9.11 4.86 -2.13
C LEU A 85 8.32 5.75 -1.17
N LEU A 86 7.67 6.81 -1.66
CA LEU A 86 6.81 7.66 -0.83
C LEU A 86 5.66 6.86 -0.21
N ILE A 87 4.96 6.07 -1.03
CA ILE A 87 3.85 5.21 -0.58
C ILE A 87 4.34 4.22 0.49
N GLN A 88 5.44 3.50 0.21
CA GLN A 88 6.00 2.51 1.12
C GLN A 88 6.46 3.14 2.43
N ASN A 89 7.27 4.19 2.36
CA ASN A 89 7.82 4.86 3.53
C ASN A 89 6.72 5.40 4.45
N ASN A 90 5.70 6.05 3.87
CA ASN A 90 4.60 6.61 4.67
C ASN A 90 3.81 5.50 5.39
N ILE A 91 3.45 4.43 4.69
CA ILE A 91 2.67 3.33 5.28
C ILE A 91 3.49 2.57 6.34
N ILE A 92 4.75 2.26 6.07
CA ILE A 92 5.60 1.50 6.99
C ILE A 92 5.88 2.31 8.26
N ASP A 93 6.31 3.57 8.13
CA ASP A 93 6.62 4.43 9.27
C ASP A 93 5.38 4.74 10.11
N LEU A 94 4.23 5.04 9.48
CA LEU A 94 3.00 5.32 10.24
C LEU A 94 2.41 4.05 10.86
N SER A 95 2.56 2.88 10.22
CA SER A 95 2.21 1.60 10.86
C SER A 95 3.00 1.38 12.14
N TYR A 96 4.30 1.67 12.12
CA TYR A 96 5.15 1.59 13.32
C TYR A 96 4.72 2.60 14.40
N ARG A 97 4.54 3.88 14.03
CA ARG A 97 4.20 4.95 14.98
C ARG A 97 2.85 4.77 15.66
N TYR A 98 1.86 4.22 14.94
CA TYR A 98 0.50 4.01 15.46
C TYR A 98 0.28 2.61 16.03
N GLY A 99 1.35 1.81 16.19
CA GLY A 99 1.27 0.53 16.89
C GLY A 99 0.51 -0.57 16.14
N VAL A 100 0.53 -0.53 14.80
CA VAL A 100 -0.02 -1.61 13.97
C VAL A 100 0.69 -2.92 14.32
N LYS A 101 -0.09 -3.98 14.55
CA LYS A 101 0.41 -5.28 15.01
C LYS A 101 1.22 -6.00 13.94
N ASN A 102 0.84 -5.84 12.67
CA ASN A 102 1.59 -6.36 11.52
C ASN A 102 1.28 -5.54 10.26
N CYS A 103 2.33 -5.16 9.54
CA CYS A 103 2.27 -4.56 8.21
C CYS A 103 2.93 -5.50 7.19
N SER A 104 2.13 -6.08 6.30
CA SER A 104 2.59 -6.92 5.20
C SER A 104 2.63 -6.11 3.90
N PHE A 105 3.72 -6.21 3.15
CA PHE A 105 3.93 -5.48 1.90
C PHE A 105 4.24 -6.44 0.76
N SER A 106 3.58 -6.26 -0.38
CA SER A 106 3.89 -6.98 -1.63
C SER A 106 4.66 -6.06 -2.56
N ASP A 107 5.97 -6.29 -2.66
CA ASP A 107 6.80 -5.56 -3.62
C ASP A 107 6.61 -6.13 -5.02
N LEU A 108 6.51 -5.24 -6.01
CA LEU A 108 6.76 -5.60 -7.40
C LEU A 108 8.23 -5.32 -7.65
N PRO A 109 9.00 -6.22 -8.27
CA PRO A 109 10.37 -5.91 -8.64
C PRO A 109 10.33 -4.67 -9.54
N ALA A 110 10.71 -3.51 -8.99
CA ALA A 110 10.93 -2.32 -9.77
C ALA A 110 11.90 -2.75 -10.86
N SER A 111 11.53 -2.52 -12.12
CA SER A 111 12.39 -2.78 -13.26
C SER A 111 13.74 -2.16 -12.96
N THR A 112 14.74 -3.00 -12.65
CA THR A 112 16.06 -2.54 -12.25
C THR A 112 16.55 -1.64 -13.37
N PRO A 113 16.86 -0.35 -13.10
CA PRO A 113 17.28 0.55 -14.16
C PRO A 113 18.41 -0.09 -14.96
N ASN A 114 18.31 -0.09 -16.29
CA ASN A 114 19.24 -0.85 -17.13
C ASN A 114 20.72 -0.44 -16.91
N TRP A 115 20.98 0.79 -16.46
CA TRP A 115 22.32 1.29 -16.12
C TRP A 115 22.91 0.70 -14.82
N LEU A 116 22.11 0.03 -13.98
CA LEU A 116 22.60 -0.76 -12.84
C LEU A 116 23.02 -2.18 -13.23
N ARG A 117 22.68 -2.65 -14.44
CA ARG A 117 23.04 -4.01 -14.93
C ARG A 117 24.35 -4.05 -15.72
N SER A 118 24.99 -2.89 -15.90
CA SER A 118 26.20 -2.70 -16.71
C SER A 118 27.48 -2.54 -15.87
N GLN A 119 27.54 -3.10 -14.67
CA GLN A 119 28.78 -3.32 -13.91
C GLN A 119 29.03 -4.81 -13.74
#